data_AF-A0A0N0YK07-F1
#
_entry.id   AF-A0A0N0YK07-F1
#
_cell.length_a   1.000
_cell.length_b   1.000
_cell.length_c   1.000
_cell.angle_alpha   90.00
_cell.angle_beta   90.00
_cell.angle_gamma   90.00
#
_symmetry.space_group_name_H-M   'P 1'
#
loop_
_entity.id
_entity.type
_entity.pdbx_description
1 polymer ?
#
loop_
_entity_poly.entity_id
_entity_poly.type
_entity_poly.pdbx_seq_one_letter_code
_entity_poly.pdbx_strand_id
1 'polypeptide(L)'
;MAEPVKRPTDGPLNRWGKWKVPKYLKRGSGRDDLRLVAGSAVLGLVVAAGAVLAAGPWDSGQRKAERVRAAVLQRAGGAHHEGTAPDGPAPAPSAPAVLSAPGATAGLTAPAGASALETALGPLLDAPALGSVRTAVVVDASTGKQLYARGAATPMTPASTVKIATTAAALSALGPAHRIATTVTLSPDSRTLTLVGGGDPTLDKAALRALATDAAGSLRDGDAGPVRLTYDTSRYSGPALHPIGPNENIAPVSALMADEGRLDKSDRGPALRTDDPAGDAARVFAGLLDDAGVATRSGPSSGRSPAGARTVATHLSEPLSALVERALTNSDNDIAEALARQTALKAGEPASFAGSRRAVTARLEALGLPLAGARLADGSGLDRADKVTAGLLAELLALAAGPDHPELRPVLTGLPVAGFTGTLGDRYTATSPATGLIRAKTGTLTGVNSLAGTAVDAQGRLLTFAFLASGSTSPAEAEASLDALATALAEGTR
;
A
#
# COMPACT_ATOMS: atom_id res chain seq x y z
N MET A 1 33.03 41.18 42.09
CA MET A 1 31.84 41.36 42.94
C MET A 1 30.60 41.11 42.09
N ALA A 2 29.58 40.49 42.72
CA ALA A 2 28.27 40.08 42.19
C ALA A 2 28.28 38.90 41.21
N GLU A 3 27.37 37.92 41.24
CA GLU A 3 26.60 37.18 42.27
C GLU A 3 25.89 36.05 41.48
N PRO A 4 25.66 34.85 42.02
CA PRO A 4 25.18 33.70 41.23
C PRO A 4 23.65 33.64 41.12
N VAL A 5 23.18 33.22 39.94
CA VAL A 5 21.77 33.03 39.58
C VAL A 5 21.13 31.88 40.39
N LYS A 6 20.07 32.18 41.15
CA LYS A 6 19.21 31.20 41.82
C LYS A 6 18.06 30.75 40.90
N ARG A 7 17.81 29.44 40.87
CA ARG A 7 16.60 28.82 40.30
C ARG A 7 15.36 29.16 41.15
N PRO A 8 14.17 29.36 40.56
CA PRO A 8 12.92 29.34 41.29
C PRO A 8 12.27 27.95 41.30
N THR A 9 11.63 27.69 42.43
CA THR A 9 10.95 26.49 42.94
C THR A 9 9.51 26.33 42.45
N ASP A 10 9.01 25.09 42.56
CA ASP A 10 7.62 24.66 42.37
C ASP A 10 6.62 25.28 43.36
N GLY A 11 5.41 25.62 42.88
CA GLY A 11 4.25 26.00 43.69
C GLY A 11 3.09 26.62 42.89
N PRO A 12 1.81 26.34 43.20
CA PRO A 12 0.75 26.18 42.19
C PRO A 12 -0.04 27.46 41.83
N LEU A 13 -0.32 27.63 40.53
CA LEU A 13 -1.17 28.69 39.99
C LEU A 13 -2.65 28.28 40.01
N ASN A 14 -3.35 28.61 41.09
CA ASN A 14 -4.81 28.68 41.13
C ASN A 14 -5.23 30.15 40.96
N ARG A 15 -5.60 30.58 39.74
CA ARG A 15 -6.32 31.84 39.50
C ARG A 15 -6.76 32.02 38.03
N TRP A 16 -7.91 31.48 37.65
CA TRP A 16 -8.70 32.04 36.53
C TRP A 16 -10.21 31.98 36.83
N GLY A 17 -10.80 33.16 36.99
CA GLY A 17 -12.09 33.59 36.42
C GLY A 17 -13.36 32.80 36.72
N LYS A 18 -14.17 33.32 37.66
CA LYS A 18 -15.58 32.97 37.87
C LYS A 18 -16.42 33.30 36.62
N TRP A 19 -17.02 32.28 35.99
CA TRP A 19 -18.11 32.47 35.03
C TRP A 19 -19.46 32.55 35.79
N LYS A 20 -20.23 33.62 35.58
CA LYS A 20 -21.55 33.82 36.19
C LYS A 20 -22.60 33.02 35.41
N VAL A 21 -23.26 32.08 36.07
CA VAL A 21 -24.41 31.34 35.53
C VAL A 21 -25.63 32.30 35.43
N PRO A 22 -26.37 32.32 34.31
CA PRO A 22 -27.57 33.16 34.15
C PRO A 22 -28.69 32.80 35.13
N LYS A 23 -29.42 33.83 35.60
CA LYS A 23 -30.43 33.78 36.68
C LYS A 23 -31.72 32.99 36.38
N TYR A 24 -31.85 32.29 35.26
CA TYR A 24 -33.06 31.49 34.96
C TYR A 24 -33.00 30.01 35.41
N LEU A 25 -31.86 29.55 35.95
CA LEU A 25 -31.69 28.17 36.46
C LEU A 25 -31.92 28.02 37.98
N LYS A 26 -32.77 28.87 38.58
CA LYS A 26 -33.19 28.71 39.98
C LYS A 26 -34.70 28.55 40.10
N ARG A 27 -35.18 27.32 39.87
CA ARG A 27 -36.23 26.63 40.65
C ARG A 27 -36.56 25.28 39.99
N GLY A 28 -36.27 24.19 40.70
CA GLY A 28 -36.68 22.82 40.37
C GLY A 28 -36.12 21.84 41.39
N SER A 29 -36.94 20.97 41.95
CA SER A 29 -36.67 20.06 43.07
C SER A 29 -35.59 19.02 42.75
N GLY A 30 -34.47 19.05 43.48
CA GLY A 30 -33.33 18.12 43.31
C GLY A 30 -33.57 16.63 43.59
N ARG A 31 -34.82 16.17 43.72
CA ARG A 31 -35.19 14.75 43.76
C ARG A 31 -35.80 14.25 42.45
N ASP A 32 -36.35 15.12 41.60
CA ASP A 32 -37.03 14.71 40.37
C ASP A 32 -36.04 14.61 39.19
N ASP A 33 -35.01 15.47 39.14
CA ASP A 33 -33.94 15.39 38.13
C ASP A 33 -33.10 14.12 38.25
N LEU A 34 -32.80 13.67 39.47
CA LEU A 34 -32.07 12.43 39.73
C LEU A 34 -32.88 11.19 39.32
N ARG A 35 -34.20 11.24 39.49
CA ARG A 35 -35.11 10.18 39.04
C ARG A 35 -35.25 10.14 37.52
N LEU A 36 -35.26 11.30 36.87
CA LEU A 36 -35.32 11.40 35.40
C LEU A 36 -34.02 10.91 34.76
N VAL A 37 -32.86 11.27 35.33
CA VAL A 37 -31.54 10.79 34.87
C VAL A 37 -31.40 9.28 35.10
N ALA A 38 -31.78 8.78 36.28
CA ALA A 38 -31.74 7.35 36.57
C ALA A 38 -32.72 6.56 35.66
N GLY A 39 -33.93 7.08 35.43
CA GLY A 39 -34.91 6.48 34.53
C GLY A 39 -34.42 6.44 33.09
N SER A 40 -33.78 7.51 32.61
CA SER A 40 -33.21 7.58 31.26
C SER A 40 -32.03 6.62 31.08
N ALA A 41 -31.18 6.46 32.10
CA ALA A 41 -30.07 5.51 32.06
C ALA A 41 -30.56 4.05 32.03
N VAL A 42 -31.58 3.71 32.82
CA VAL A 42 -32.21 2.38 32.80
C VAL A 42 -32.88 2.11 31.46
N LEU A 43 -33.62 3.08 30.92
CA LEU A 43 -34.24 2.94 29.60
C LEU A 43 -33.20 2.75 28.49
N GLY A 44 -32.10 3.50 28.54
CA GLY A 44 -30.98 3.33 27.61
C GLY A 44 -30.34 1.95 27.67
N LEU A 45 -30.14 1.41 28.88
CA LEU A 45 -29.63 0.04 29.09
C LEU A 45 -30.58 -1.03 28.56
N VAL A 46 -31.90 -0.86 28.78
CA VAL A 46 -32.92 -1.79 28.27
C VAL A 46 -32.96 -1.78 26.74
N VAL A 47 -32.91 -0.60 26.11
CA VAL A 47 -32.87 -0.47 24.65
C VAL A 47 -31.59 -1.09 24.07
N ALA A 48 -30.44 -0.86 24.70
CA ALA A 48 -29.16 -1.43 24.26
C ALA A 48 -29.14 -2.96 24.39
N ALA A 49 -29.60 -3.50 25.51
CA ALA A 49 -29.71 -4.95 25.72
C ALA A 49 -30.70 -5.59 24.72
N GLY A 50 -31.83 -4.95 24.47
CA GLY A 50 -32.81 -5.38 23.47
C GLY A 50 -32.23 -5.39 22.05
N ALA A 51 -31.45 -4.38 21.67
CA ALA A 51 -30.80 -4.31 20.37
C ALA A 51 -29.75 -5.41 20.18
N VAL A 52 -28.97 -5.72 21.21
CA VAL A 52 -27.98 -6.81 21.19
C VAL A 52 -28.66 -8.17 21.10
N LEU A 53 -29.73 -8.40 21.88
CA LEU A 53 -30.50 -9.64 21.84
C LEU A 53 -31.21 -9.84 20.49
N ALA A 54 -31.75 -8.78 19.89
CA ALA A 54 -32.39 -8.84 18.57
C ALA A 54 -31.39 -9.08 17.42
N ALA A 55 -30.14 -8.63 17.54
CA ALA A 55 -29.10 -8.81 16.52
C ALA A 55 -28.49 -10.23 16.50
N GLY A 56 -28.63 -10.98 17.60
CA GLY A 56 -28.10 -12.35 17.74
C GLY A 56 -26.57 -12.42 17.93
N PRO A 57 -26.04 -13.62 18.22
CA PRO A 57 -24.62 -13.80 18.52
C PRO A 57 -23.71 -13.50 17.33
N TRP A 58 -22.51 -13.01 17.66
CA TRP A 58 -21.43 -12.73 16.73
C TRP A 58 -20.66 -14.02 16.40
N ASP A 59 -20.49 -14.34 15.12
CA ASP A 59 -19.80 -15.55 14.69
C ASP A 59 -18.95 -15.26 13.44
N SER A 60 -17.64 -15.53 13.53
CA SER A 60 -16.69 -15.46 12.41
C SER A 60 -16.70 -14.11 11.68
N GLY A 61 -16.64 -13.00 12.43
CA GLY A 61 -16.47 -11.66 11.87
C GLY A 61 -17.74 -10.98 11.33
N GLN A 62 -18.93 -11.57 11.49
CA GLN A 62 -20.19 -10.98 11.00
C GLN A 62 -21.40 -11.29 11.91
N ARG A 63 -22.40 -10.40 11.97
CA ARG A 63 -23.62 -10.65 12.78
C ARG A 63 -24.57 -11.62 12.08
N LYS A 64 -25.30 -12.44 12.86
CA LYS A 64 -26.25 -13.44 12.31
C LYS A 64 -27.39 -12.83 11.48
N ALA A 65 -27.92 -11.66 11.89
CA ALA A 65 -28.92 -10.91 11.12
C ALA A 65 -28.37 -10.36 9.79
N GLU A 66 -27.07 -10.04 9.74
CA GLU A 66 -26.37 -9.60 8.53
C GLU A 66 -26.09 -10.78 7.61
N ARG A 67 -25.80 -11.99 8.14
CA ARG A 67 -25.71 -13.22 7.32
C ARG A 67 -27.02 -13.55 6.60
N VAL A 68 -28.18 -13.39 7.25
CA VAL A 68 -29.48 -13.66 6.60
C VAL A 68 -29.75 -12.63 5.49
N ARG A 69 -29.43 -11.36 5.71
CA ARG A 69 -29.52 -10.31 4.68
C ARG A 69 -28.52 -10.53 3.53
N ALA A 70 -27.29 -10.93 3.85
CA ALA A 70 -26.26 -11.27 2.88
C ALA A 70 -26.63 -12.53 2.07
N ALA A 71 -27.26 -13.53 2.68
CA ALA A 71 -27.75 -14.73 1.99
C ALA A 71 -28.95 -14.45 1.06
N VAL A 72 -29.78 -13.44 1.40
CA VAL A 72 -30.85 -12.94 0.53
C VAL A 72 -30.27 -12.16 -0.66
N LEU A 73 -29.15 -11.46 -0.48
CA LEU A 73 -28.46 -10.70 -1.53
C LEU A 73 -27.51 -11.57 -2.40
N GLN A 74 -26.91 -12.62 -1.85
CA GLN A 74 -26.00 -13.54 -2.56
C GLN A 74 -26.71 -14.48 -3.54
N ARG A 75 -28.02 -14.73 -3.39
CA ARG A 75 -28.78 -15.51 -4.38
C ARG A 75 -28.96 -14.79 -5.72
N ALA A 76 -28.61 -13.50 -5.81
CA ALA A 76 -28.83 -12.68 -7.00
C ALA A 76 -27.61 -12.53 -7.93
N GLY A 77 -26.56 -13.37 -7.81
CA GLY A 77 -25.39 -13.27 -8.67
C GLY A 77 -24.71 -14.60 -8.96
N GLY A 78 -25.03 -15.21 -10.11
CA GLY A 78 -24.31 -16.37 -10.63
C GLY A 78 -25.09 -17.16 -11.68
N ALA A 79 -24.86 -16.84 -12.96
CA ALA A 79 -25.27 -17.55 -14.16
C ALA A 79 -23.98 -18.10 -14.82
N HIS A 80 -23.81 -19.30 -15.39
CA HIS A 80 -24.61 -20.50 -15.72
C HIS A 80 -23.61 -21.72 -15.71
N HIS A 81 -23.94 -23.02 -15.67
CA HIS A 81 -24.79 -23.94 -16.48
C HIS A 81 -24.93 -25.24 -15.63
N GLU A 82 -25.87 -26.18 -15.72
CA GLU A 82 -26.86 -26.61 -16.72
C GLU A 82 -27.78 -27.61 -15.98
N GLY A 83 -29.08 -27.62 -16.27
CA GLY A 83 -30.02 -28.59 -15.70
C GLY A 83 -31.46 -28.23 -15.99
N THR A 84 -32.02 -28.84 -17.03
CA THR A 84 -33.44 -28.75 -17.42
C THR A 84 -34.37 -29.12 -16.26
N ALA A 85 -35.13 -28.15 -15.75
CA ALA A 85 -36.34 -28.36 -14.98
C ALA A 85 -37.45 -27.43 -15.54
N PRO A 86 -38.69 -27.92 -15.76
CA PRO A 86 -39.74 -27.12 -16.38
C PRO A 86 -40.43 -26.16 -15.40
N ASP A 87 -40.85 -25.02 -15.95
CA ASP A 87 -41.78 -24.02 -15.41
C ASP A 87 -41.34 -23.15 -14.21
N GLY A 88 -40.21 -22.46 -14.37
CA GLY A 88 -39.87 -21.28 -13.56
C GLY A 88 -40.40 -19.97 -14.17
N PRO A 89 -40.77 -18.96 -13.36
CA PRO A 89 -41.26 -17.68 -13.85
C PRO A 89 -40.22 -16.99 -14.75
N ALA A 90 -40.69 -16.39 -15.85
CA ALA A 90 -39.83 -15.77 -16.85
C ALA A 90 -38.91 -14.70 -16.21
N PRO A 91 -37.62 -14.66 -16.57
CA PRO A 91 -36.70 -13.65 -16.04
C PRO A 91 -37.17 -12.24 -16.42
N ALA A 92 -37.09 -11.33 -15.45
CA ALA A 92 -37.35 -9.92 -15.70
C ALA A 92 -36.36 -9.38 -16.76
N PRO A 93 -36.80 -8.51 -17.68
CA PRO A 93 -35.94 -7.95 -18.71
C PRO A 93 -34.74 -7.24 -18.08
N SER A 94 -33.54 -7.51 -18.60
CA SER A 94 -32.33 -6.80 -18.18
C SER A 94 -32.53 -5.30 -18.37
N ALA A 95 -32.19 -4.53 -17.32
CA ALA A 95 -32.15 -3.08 -17.44
C ALA A 95 -31.18 -2.68 -18.56
N PRO A 96 -31.52 -1.68 -19.40
CA PRO A 96 -30.62 -1.22 -20.45
C PRO A 96 -29.32 -0.70 -19.83
N ALA A 97 -28.20 -0.88 -20.55
CA ALA A 97 -26.91 -0.37 -20.13
C ALA A 97 -27.00 1.16 -19.91
N VAL A 98 -26.70 1.60 -18.68
CA VAL A 98 -26.76 3.02 -18.29
C VAL A 98 -25.54 3.79 -18.83
N LEU A 99 -24.47 3.09 -19.26
CA LEU A 99 -23.29 3.66 -19.89
C LEU A 99 -22.78 2.73 -20.99
N SER A 100 -22.48 3.29 -22.16
CA SER A 100 -21.78 2.60 -23.23
C SER A 100 -20.40 2.16 -22.74
N ALA A 101 -19.98 0.94 -23.08
CA ALA A 101 -18.60 0.52 -22.87
C ALA A 101 -17.66 1.54 -23.54
N PRO A 102 -16.60 2.04 -22.85
CA PRO A 102 -15.57 2.83 -23.49
C PRO A 102 -14.80 1.90 -24.45
N GLY A 103 -15.29 1.82 -25.67
CA GLY A 103 -14.96 0.77 -26.62
C GLY A 103 -15.46 1.09 -28.02
N ALA A 104 -15.25 2.33 -28.45
CA ALA A 104 -15.24 2.69 -29.86
C ALA A 104 -14.20 3.80 -30.06
N THR A 105 -12.97 3.39 -30.39
CA THR A 105 -11.94 4.28 -30.97
C THR A 105 -12.32 4.78 -32.36
N ALA A 106 -13.50 4.38 -32.88
CA ALA A 106 -14.11 4.87 -34.10
C ALA A 106 -14.52 6.34 -33.94
N GLY A 107 -13.56 7.25 -34.10
CA GLY A 107 -13.78 8.70 -34.05
C GLY A 107 -12.59 9.51 -33.56
N LEU A 108 -11.57 8.89 -32.97
CA LEU A 108 -10.34 9.58 -32.61
C LEU A 108 -9.52 9.80 -33.88
N THR A 109 -9.19 11.06 -34.19
CA THR A 109 -8.33 11.41 -35.32
C THR A 109 -6.96 10.74 -35.17
N ALA A 110 -6.25 10.54 -36.29
CA ALA A 110 -4.91 9.97 -36.30
C ALA A 110 -4.02 10.65 -35.23
N PRO A 111 -3.09 9.91 -34.60
CA PRO A 111 -2.30 10.45 -33.51
C PRO A 111 -1.70 11.80 -33.85
N ALA A 112 -1.59 12.69 -32.86
CA ALA A 112 -0.57 13.73 -32.90
C ALA A 112 0.73 13.06 -33.37
N GLY A 113 1.14 13.38 -34.59
CA GLY A 113 2.25 12.69 -35.23
C GLY A 113 3.50 12.86 -34.38
N ALA A 114 4.49 11.97 -34.55
CA ALA A 114 5.77 12.10 -33.84
C ALA A 114 6.38 13.52 -33.94
N SER A 115 6.15 14.21 -35.07
CA SER A 115 6.54 15.61 -35.27
C SER A 115 5.87 16.59 -34.30
N ALA A 116 4.59 16.40 -33.98
CA ALA A 116 3.86 17.30 -33.09
C ALA A 116 4.33 17.11 -31.63
N LEU A 117 4.51 15.86 -31.21
CA LEU A 117 5.08 15.55 -29.89
C LEU A 117 6.54 16.03 -29.77
N GLU A 118 7.35 15.96 -30.83
CA GLU A 118 8.70 16.56 -30.82
C GLU A 118 8.64 18.08 -30.65
N THR A 119 7.74 18.77 -31.35
CA THR A 119 7.57 20.22 -31.19
C THR A 119 7.15 20.61 -29.77
N ALA A 120 6.27 19.82 -29.12
CA ALA A 120 5.80 20.10 -27.77
C ALA A 120 6.83 19.71 -26.68
N LEU A 121 7.42 18.52 -26.78
CA LEU A 121 8.26 17.94 -25.74
C LEU A 121 9.73 18.33 -25.88
N GLY A 122 10.24 18.55 -27.09
CA GLY A 122 11.66 18.81 -27.35
C GLY A 122 12.22 19.98 -26.55
N PRO A 123 11.61 21.19 -26.63
CA PRO A 123 12.07 22.35 -25.86
C PRO A 123 11.99 22.17 -24.34
N LEU A 124 10.96 21.46 -23.86
CA LEU A 124 10.77 21.17 -22.43
C LEU A 124 11.79 20.14 -21.92
N LEU A 125 12.11 19.13 -22.74
CA LEU A 125 13.21 18.19 -22.48
C LEU A 125 14.56 18.90 -22.50
N ASP A 126 14.67 20.01 -23.22
CA ASP A 126 15.91 20.78 -23.31
C ASP A 126 16.15 21.69 -22.08
N ALA A 127 15.19 21.77 -21.15
CA ALA A 127 15.28 22.55 -19.91
C ALA A 127 16.53 22.18 -19.05
N PRO A 128 17.37 23.17 -18.66
CA PRO A 128 18.57 22.93 -17.85
C PRO A 128 18.30 22.22 -16.51
N ALA A 129 17.11 22.45 -15.93
CA ALA A 129 16.69 21.85 -14.66
C ALA A 129 16.66 20.31 -14.68
N LEU A 130 16.48 19.70 -15.85
CA LEU A 130 16.48 18.24 -16.03
C LEU A 130 17.90 17.62 -16.05
N GLY A 131 18.95 18.41 -15.83
CA GLY A 131 20.32 17.91 -15.80
C GLY A 131 20.90 17.64 -17.19
N SER A 132 21.90 16.78 -17.31
CA SER A 132 22.65 16.55 -18.56
C SER A 132 22.21 15.30 -19.33
N VAL A 133 21.56 14.34 -18.68
CA VAL A 133 21.08 13.11 -19.29
C VAL A 133 19.58 13.01 -19.11
N ARG A 134 18.85 12.89 -20.22
CA ARG A 134 17.40 13.04 -20.26
C ARG A 134 16.83 12.07 -21.28
N THR A 135 15.80 11.34 -20.88
CA THR A 135 15.11 10.39 -21.76
C THR A 135 13.61 10.57 -21.64
N ALA A 136 12.92 10.31 -22.73
CA ALA A 136 11.47 10.42 -22.80
C ALA A 136 10.91 9.42 -23.79
N VAL A 137 9.85 8.73 -23.40
CA VAL A 137 9.07 7.85 -24.26
C VAL A 137 7.59 8.13 -24.03
N VAL A 138 6.82 8.14 -25.12
CA VAL A 138 5.36 8.21 -25.10
C VAL A 138 4.81 7.12 -26.01
N VAL A 139 3.85 6.35 -25.50
CA VAL A 139 3.21 5.22 -26.18
C VAL A 139 1.69 5.44 -26.16
N ASP A 140 1.03 5.12 -27.27
CA ASP A 140 -0.42 5.00 -27.30
C ASP A 140 -0.84 3.72 -26.57
N ALA A 141 -1.56 3.85 -25.46
CA ALA A 141 -1.87 2.71 -24.59
C ALA A 141 -2.79 1.68 -25.26
N SER A 142 -3.59 2.10 -26.25
CA SER A 142 -4.56 1.22 -26.92
C SER A 142 -3.94 0.37 -28.01
N THR A 143 -2.92 0.91 -28.68
CA THR A 143 -2.25 0.23 -29.82
C THR A 143 -0.87 -0.30 -29.48
N GLY A 144 -0.28 0.11 -28.35
CA GLY A 144 1.11 -0.16 -28.01
C GLY A 144 2.12 0.58 -28.90
N LYS A 145 1.66 1.46 -29.80
CA LYS A 145 2.54 2.18 -30.73
C LYS A 145 3.30 3.27 -30.01
N GLN A 146 4.64 3.22 -30.07
CA GLN A 146 5.48 4.32 -29.65
C GLN A 146 5.24 5.55 -30.52
N LEU A 147 4.80 6.65 -29.91
CA LEU A 147 4.51 7.93 -30.57
C LEU A 147 5.69 8.89 -30.49
N TYR A 148 6.47 8.81 -29.42
CA TYR A 148 7.64 9.66 -29.18
C TYR A 148 8.74 8.86 -28.48
N ALA A 149 10.00 9.14 -28.85
CA ALA A 149 11.16 8.60 -28.15
C ALA A 149 12.38 9.50 -28.28
N ARG A 150 13.02 9.76 -27.14
CA ARG A 150 14.36 10.32 -27.01
C ARG A 150 15.14 9.50 -26.00
N GLY A 151 16.18 8.80 -26.44
CA GLY A 151 16.99 7.93 -25.58
C GLY A 151 16.22 6.75 -24.97
N ALA A 152 15.25 6.19 -25.70
CA ALA A 152 14.34 5.16 -25.19
C ALA A 152 15.02 3.94 -24.56
N ALA A 153 16.19 3.54 -25.08
CA ALA A 153 16.98 2.40 -24.62
C ALA A 153 18.14 2.78 -23.69
N THR A 154 18.28 4.05 -23.32
CA THR A 154 19.36 4.52 -22.44
C THR A 154 19.08 4.09 -20.99
N PRO A 155 19.92 3.26 -20.36
CA PRO A 155 19.70 2.86 -18.97
C PRO A 155 20.02 4.00 -18.01
N MET A 156 19.08 4.33 -17.14
CA MET A 156 19.20 5.40 -16.15
C MET A 156 18.80 4.88 -14.77
N THR A 157 19.34 5.50 -13.71
CA THR A 157 18.84 5.27 -12.36
C THR A 157 17.39 5.79 -12.27
N PRO A 158 16.40 4.94 -11.96
CA PRO A 158 15.00 5.35 -11.95
C PRO A 158 14.59 6.15 -10.72
N ALA A 159 15.25 5.94 -9.58
CA ALA A 159 14.62 6.18 -8.28
C ALA A 159 13.30 5.37 -8.15
N SER A 160 12.31 5.89 -7.42
CA SER A 160 11.07 5.18 -7.10
C SER A 160 10.16 4.80 -8.29
N THR A 161 10.46 5.20 -9.53
CA THR A 161 9.73 4.69 -10.70
C THR A 161 10.01 3.21 -10.98
N VAL A 162 11.09 2.63 -10.43
CA VAL A 162 11.34 1.18 -10.50
C VAL A 162 10.22 0.37 -9.84
N LYS A 163 9.50 0.96 -8.86
CA LYS A 163 8.38 0.30 -8.20
C LYS A 163 7.31 -0.15 -9.19
N ILE A 164 7.13 0.54 -10.32
CA ILE A 164 6.21 0.11 -11.40
C ILE A 164 6.59 -1.31 -11.88
N ALA A 165 7.89 -1.55 -12.10
CA ALA A 165 8.40 -2.85 -12.51
C ALA A 165 8.30 -3.90 -11.39
N THR A 166 8.65 -3.53 -10.17
CA THR A 166 8.55 -4.41 -9.00
C THR A 166 7.11 -4.86 -8.74
N THR A 167 6.15 -3.94 -8.76
CA THR A 167 4.74 -4.25 -8.49
C THR A 167 4.09 -5.03 -9.62
N ALA A 168 4.42 -4.72 -10.88
CA ALA A 168 3.95 -5.49 -12.02
C ALA A 168 4.45 -6.95 -11.96
N ALA A 169 5.73 -7.15 -11.65
CA ALA A 169 6.30 -8.48 -11.49
C ALA A 169 5.63 -9.27 -10.36
N ALA A 170 5.34 -8.62 -9.23
CA ALA A 170 4.63 -9.25 -8.11
C ALA A 170 3.19 -9.64 -8.50
N LEU A 171 2.44 -8.75 -9.16
CA LEU A 171 1.09 -9.04 -9.61
C LEU A 171 1.05 -10.18 -10.63
N SER A 172 1.95 -10.17 -11.62
CA SER A 172 2.07 -11.24 -12.61
C SER A 172 2.41 -12.59 -11.95
N ALA A 173 3.28 -12.58 -10.94
CA ALA A 173 3.71 -13.81 -10.27
C ALA A 173 2.68 -14.39 -9.29
N LEU A 174 2.02 -13.55 -8.50
CA LEU A 174 1.19 -13.96 -7.36
C LEU A 174 -0.32 -13.76 -7.61
N GLY A 175 -0.70 -12.85 -8.49
CA GLY A 175 -2.08 -12.42 -8.73
C GLY A 175 -2.59 -11.37 -7.72
N PRO A 176 -3.57 -10.54 -8.11
CA PRO A 176 -4.04 -9.41 -7.30
C PRO A 176 -4.72 -9.81 -5.99
N ALA A 177 -5.30 -11.02 -5.93
CA ALA A 177 -6.01 -11.52 -4.75
C ALA A 177 -5.08 -12.19 -3.71
N HIS A 178 -3.79 -12.32 -4.01
CA HIS A 178 -2.84 -12.91 -3.07
C HIS A 178 -2.79 -12.11 -1.77
N ARG A 179 -2.67 -12.80 -0.63
CA ARG A 179 -2.51 -12.19 0.69
C ARG A 179 -1.31 -12.82 1.38
N ILE A 180 -0.52 -12.00 2.05
CA ILE A 180 0.66 -12.42 2.79
C ILE A 180 0.20 -12.84 4.19
N ALA A 181 0.58 -14.05 4.60
CA ALA A 181 0.12 -14.62 5.87
C ALA A 181 1.15 -14.44 6.98
N THR A 182 0.75 -13.84 8.10
CA THR A 182 1.48 -13.91 9.37
C THR A 182 0.78 -14.94 10.24
N THR A 183 1.54 -15.90 10.78
CA THR A 183 0.94 -17.04 11.51
C THR A 183 1.51 -17.17 12.90
N VAL A 184 0.74 -17.79 13.79
CA VAL A 184 1.24 -18.25 15.08
C VAL A 184 1.19 -19.76 15.08
N THR A 185 2.30 -20.41 15.42
CA THR A 185 2.37 -21.87 15.53
C THR A 185 2.61 -22.30 16.96
N LEU A 186 2.04 -23.45 17.35
CA LEU A 186 2.24 -24.08 18.64
C LEU A 186 3.01 -25.38 18.48
N SER A 187 4.08 -25.55 19.26
CA SER A 187 4.87 -26.78 19.30
C SER A 187 4.04 -28.01 19.73
N PRO A 188 4.43 -29.23 19.35
CA PRO A 188 3.71 -30.46 19.74
C PRO A 188 3.54 -30.65 21.25
N ASP A 189 4.46 -30.14 22.05
CA ASP A 189 4.43 -30.19 23.52
C ASP A 189 3.59 -29.07 24.16
N SER A 190 2.92 -28.25 23.36
CA SER A 190 2.13 -27.07 23.79
C SER A 190 2.89 -26.02 24.61
N ARG A 191 4.24 -26.02 24.59
CA ARG A 191 5.05 -25.13 25.45
C ARG A 191 5.68 -23.94 24.72
N THR A 192 5.65 -23.93 23.40
CA THR A 192 6.29 -22.88 22.60
C THR A 192 5.32 -22.35 21.55
N LEU A 193 5.01 -21.06 21.63
CA LEU A 193 4.41 -20.29 20.55
C LEU A 193 5.51 -19.67 19.69
N THR A 194 5.32 -19.70 18.38
CA THR A 194 6.18 -19.00 17.41
C THR A 194 5.35 -18.05 16.58
N LEU A 195 5.66 -16.77 16.61
CA LEU A 195 5.13 -15.77 15.68
C LEU A 195 5.97 -15.82 14.39
N VAL A 196 5.38 -16.29 13.31
CA VAL A 196 6.06 -16.53 12.03
C VAL A 196 5.69 -15.42 11.04
N GLY A 197 6.71 -14.65 10.63
CA GLY A 197 6.57 -13.56 9.68
C GLY A 197 6.40 -14.04 8.23
N GLY A 198 5.33 -13.59 7.58
CA GLY A 198 5.08 -13.86 6.15
C GLY A 198 5.80 -12.92 5.19
N GLY A 199 6.28 -11.79 5.69
CA GLY A 199 6.80 -10.67 4.90
C GLY A 199 5.79 -9.56 4.64
N ASP A 200 4.75 -9.42 5.48
CA ASP A 200 3.78 -8.31 5.42
C ASP A 200 4.29 -7.14 6.28
N PRO A 201 4.71 -6.00 5.68
CA PRO A 201 5.15 -4.84 6.44
C PRO A 201 3.99 -4.01 7.01
N THR A 202 2.74 -4.31 6.61
CA THR A 202 1.54 -3.55 7.00
C THR A 202 0.81 -4.12 8.21
N LEU A 203 1.33 -5.21 8.79
CA LEU A 203 0.81 -5.78 10.03
C LEU A 203 0.77 -4.72 11.12
N ASP A 204 -0.40 -4.49 11.72
CA ASP A 204 -0.58 -3.47 12.75
C ASP A 204 -0.83 -4.09 14.14
N LYS A 205 -0.90 -3.23 15.16
CA LYS A 205 -1.20 -3.66 16.53
C LYS A 205 -2.57 -4.33 16.68
N ALA A 206 -3.56 -3.98 15.86
CA ALA A 206 -4.89 -4.60 15.92
C ALA A 206 -4.87 -6.04 15.40
N ALA A 207 -4.16 -6.27 14.29
CA ALA A 207 -3.90 -7.59 13.74
C ALA A 207 -3.07 -8.46 14.69
N LEU A 208 -2.03 -7.91 15.32
CA LEU A 208 -1.27 -8.61 16.36
C LEU A 208 -2.14 -9.00 17.56
N ARG A 209 -3.10 -8.15 17.94
CA ARG A 209 -4.04 -8.46 19.03
C ARG A 209 -4.98 -9.59 18.64
N ALA A 210 -5.50 -9.58 17.42
CA ALA A 210 -6.34 -10.67 16.92
C ALA A 210 -5.58 -12.00 16.91
N LEU A 211 -4.33 -12.00 16.41
CA LEU A 211 -3.45 -13.17 16.46
C LEU A 211 -3.23 -13.67 17.90
N ALA A 212 -3.05 -12.77 18.87
CA ALA A 212 -2.79 -13.13 20.26
C ALA A 212 -4.04 -13.77 20.90
N THR A 213 -5.21 -13.18 20.67
CA THR A 213 -6.50 -13.71 21.13
C THR A 213 -6.78 -15.10 20.56
N ASP A 214 -6.59 -15.29 19.24
CA ASP A 214 -6.82 -16.57 18.58
C ASP A 214 -5.83 -17.65 19.06
N ALA A 215 -4.57 -17.26 19.25
CA ALA A 215 -3.54 -18.14 19.80
C ALA A 215 -3.86 -18.55 21.24
N ALA A 216 -4.33 -17.61 22.07
CA ALA A 216 -4.74 -17.89 23.44
C ALA A 216 -5.93 -18.86 23.50
N GLY A 217 -6.97 -18.65 22.69
CA GLY A 217 -8.12 -19.56 22.62
C GLY A 217 -7.78 -20.97 22.10
N SER A 218 -6.64 -21.12 21.42
CA SER A 218 -6.15 -22.42 20.92
C SER A 218 -5.33 -23.22 21.94
N LEU A 219 -4.94 -22.60 23.06
CA LEU A 219 -4.37 -23.29 24.21
C LEU A 219 -5.53 -23.87 25.02
N ARG A 220 -5.53 -25.19 25.27
CA ARG A 220 -6.67 -25.88 25.91
C ARG A 220 -6.77 -25.49 27.39
N ASP A 221 -8.00 -25.48 27.92
CA ASP A 221 -8.24 -25.44 29.36
C ASP A 221 -7.51 -26.61 30.04
N GLY A 222 -6.41 -26.32 30.73
CA GLY A 222 -5.53 -27.30 31.38
C GLY A 222 -4.04 -27.16 31.06
N ASP A 223 -3.66 -26.47 29.98
CA ASP A 223 -2.26 -26.24 29.58
C ASP A 223 -1.66 -24.93 30.16
N ALA A 224 -2.23 -24.44 31.28
CA ALA A 224 -2.01 -23.11 31.88
C ALA A 224 -0.61 -22.86 32.51
N GLY A 225 0.42 -23.54 32.01
CA GLY A 225 1.79 -23.16 32.29
C GLY A 225 2.22 -22.00 31.39
N PRO A 226 3.15 -21.14 31.84
CA PRO A 226 3.68 -20.10 30.97
C PRO A 226 4.32 -20.73 29.72
N VAL A 227 4.16 -20.07 28.57
CA VAL A 227 4.71 -20.52 27.28
C VAL A 227 6.03 -19.81 26.98
N ARG A 228 6.90 -20.45 26.19
CA ARG A 228 7.99 -19.73 25.52
C ARG A 228 7.44 -19.03 24.29
N LEU A 229 7.85 -17.79 24.08
CA LEU A 229 7.57 -17.07 22.86
C LEU A 229 8.84 -16.99 22.00
N THR A 230 8.70 -17.43 20.77
CA THR A 230 9.71 -17.32 19.72
C THR A 230 9.18 -16.53 18.54
N TYR A 231 10.05 -15.98 17.71
CA TYR A 231 9.67 -15.36 16.44
C TYR A 231 10.57 -15.80 15.29
N ASP A 232 9.95 -16.11 14.16
CA ASP A 232 10.58 -16.69 12.99
C ASP A 232 10.58 -15.69 11.83
N THR A 233 11.78 -15.23 11.46
CA THR A 233 12.04 -14.36 10.30
C THR A 233 12.71 -15.10 9.15
N SER A 234 12.89 -16.42 9.26
CA SER A 234 13.72 -17.22 8.35
C SER A 234 13.17 -17.37 6.93
N ARG A 235 11.97 -16.81 6.68
CA ARG A 235 11.37 -16.69 5.35
C ARG A 235 12.15 -15.73 4.46
N TYR A 236 12.83 -14.73 5.04
CA TYR A 236 13.79 -13.87 4.33
C TYR A 236 15.23 -14.32 4.60
N SER A 237 16.10 -14.04 3.64
CA SER A 237 17.51 -14.44 3.66
C SER A 237 18.41 -13.30 3.20
N GLY A 238 19.71 -13.39 3.51
CA GLY A 238 20.65 -12.31 3.22
C GLY A 238 20.57 -11.16 4.23
N PRO A 239 21.19 -10.00 3.94
CA PRO A 239 21.22 -8.88 4.85
C PRO A 239 19.83 -8.26 5.02
N ALA A 240 19.45 -7.96 6.26
CA ALA A 240 18.24 -7.18 6.56
C ALA A 240 18.45 -5.70 6.21
N LEU A 241 19.64 -5.16 6.48
CA LEU A 241 19.97 -3.77 6.18
C LEU A 241 20.04 -3.53 4.67
N HIS A 242 19.33 -2.51 4.19
CA HIS A 242 19.40 -2.07 2.80
C HIS A 242 20.82 -1.57 2.44
N PRO A 243 21.32 -1.76 1.21
CA PRO A 243 22.65 -1.30 0.80
C PRO A 243 22.93 0.21 0.98
N ILE A 244 21.89 1.03 1.11
CA ILE A 244 22.02 2.48 1.39
C ILE A 244 22.35 2.78 2.87
N GLY A 245 22.37 1.76 3.73
CA GLY A 245 22.52 1.91 5.18
C GLY A 245 21.22 2.29 5.91
N PRO A 246 21.30 2.61 7.21
CA PRO A 246 20.15 3.07 7.98
C PRO A 246 19.55 4.34 7.37
N ASN A 247 18.22 4.38 7.25
CA ASN A 247 17.53 5.48 6.59
C ASN A 247 16.09 5.63 7.09
N GLU A 248 15.59 6.86 7.16
CA GLU A 248 14.20 7.13 7.58
C GLU A 248 13.15 6.66 6.56
N ASN A 249 13.57 6.38 5.33
CA ASN A 249 12.69 5.94 4.26
C ASN A 249 12.42 4.43 4.23
N ILE A 250 13.16 3.62 4.99
CA ILE A 250 13.06 2.16 4.95
C ILE A 250 13.60 1.54 6.25
N ALA A 251 12.85 0.61 6.85
CA ALA A 251 13.33 -0.14 8.01
C ALA A 251 14.26 -1.29 7.57
N PRO A 252 15.04 -1.90 8.49
CA PRO A 252 15.68 -3.18 8.20
C PRO A 252 14.65 -4.19 7.64
N VAL A 253 14.92 -4.73 6.45
CA VAL A 253 13.95 -5.54 5.73
C VAL A 253 13.82 -6.91 6.38
N SER A 254 12.68 -7.10 7.04
CA SER A 254 12.37 -8.28 7.85
C SER A 254 11.11 -8.99 7.35
N ALA A 255 11.05 -10.31 7.51
CA ALA A 255 9.84 -11.08 7.24
C ALA A 255 8.75 -10.84 8.31
N LEU A 256 9.13 -10.31 9.48
CA LEU A 256 8.23 -9.94 10.56
C LEU A 256 8.54 -8.49 10.95
N MET A 257 7.54 -7.63 10.85
CA MET A 257 7.56 -6.27 11.39
C MET A 257 6.12 -5.83 11.63
N ALA A 258 5.96 -4.78 12.44
CA ALA A 258 4.68 -4.11 12.59
C ALA A 258 4.84 -2.65 12.15
N ASP A 259 3.81 -2.10 11.52
CA ASP A 259 3.72 -0.69 11.14
C ASP A 259 4.96 -0.19 10.36
N GLU A 260 5.49 -1.00 9.43
CA GLU A 260 6.73 -0.75 8.68
C GLU A 260 7.97 -0.45 9.56
N GLY A 261 7.94 -0.79 10.85
CA GLY A 261 8.99 -0.44 11.81
C GLY A 261 9.07 1.07 12.11
N ARG A 262 7.99 1.83 11.88
CA ARG A 262 7.92 3.26 12.21
C ARG A 262 7.85 3.47 13.73
N LEU A 263 8.57 4.49 14.22
CA LEU A 263 8.58 4.87 15.63
C LEU A 263 7.58 6.00 15.97
N ASP A 264 6.94 6.56 14.96
CA ASP A 264 5.87 7.54 15.11
C ASP A 264 4.52 6.96 14.63
N LYS A 265 3.52 7.83 14.44
CA LYS A 265 2.17 7.44 13.98
C LYS A 265 1.94 7.75 12.50
N SER A 266 2.99 8.09 11.76
CA SER A 266 2.87 8.28 10.32
C SER A 266 2.57 6.95 9.63
N ASP A 267 1.86 7.02 8.51
CA ASP A 267 1.52 5.85 7.68
C ASP A 267 2.18 5.92 6.29
N ARG A 268 3.00 6.95 6.05
CA ARG A 268 3.68 7.22 4.79
C ARG A 268 4.83 8.20 4.99
N GLY A 269 5.70 8.30 3.97
CA GLY A 269 6.84 9.21 3.96
C GLY A 269 7.97 8.80 4.90
N PRO A 270 9.03 9.63 5.02
CA PRO A 270 10.14 9.39 5.92
C PRO A 270 9.67 9.42 7.39
N ALA A 271 10.23 8.52 8.19
CA ALA A 271 10.02 8.49 9.63
C ALA A 271 11.22 7.82 10.31
N LEU A 272 11.45 8.11 11.60
CA LEU A 272 12.41 7.34 12.37
C LEU A 272 11.98 5.86 12.38
N ARG A 273 12.92 4.97 12.10
CA ARG A 273 12.71 3.53 12.03
C ARG A 273 13.40 2.83 13.19
N THR A 274 12.80 1.74 13.65
CA THR A 274 13.49 0.83 14.58
C THR A 274 14.60 0.04 13.88
N ASP A 275 15.67 -0.26 14.62
CA ASP A 275 16.75 -1.14 14.18
C ASP A 275 16.41 -2.64 14.35
N ASP A 276 15.34 -2.97 15.09
CA ASP A 276 14.88 -4.35 15.35
C ASP A 276 13.37 -4.53 15.08
N PRO A 277 12.91 -4.43 13.82
CA PRO A 277 11.47 -4.51 13.50
C PRO A 277 10.81 -5.82 13.94
N ALA A 278 11.55 -6.94 13.85
CA ALA A 278 11.03 -8.25 14.22
C ALA A 278 10.89 -8.40 15.74
N GLY A 279 11.92 -8.02 16.50
CA GLY A 279 11.85 -8.08 17.95
C GLY A 279 10.84 -7.10 18.52
N ASP A 280 10.66 -5.92 17.94
CA ASP A 280 9.61 -4.97 18.35
C ASP A 280 8.21 -5.56 18.13
N ALA A 281 7.93 -6.10 16.94
CA ALA A 281 6.66 -6.78 16.67
C ALA A 281 6.43 -7.94 17.66
N ALA A 282 7.46 -8.73 17.94
CA ALA A 282 7.38 -9.84 18.89
C ALA A 282 7.15 -9.36 20.34
N ARG A 283 7.75 -8.25 20.76
CA ARG A 283 7.53 -7.64 22.09
C ARG A 283 6.11 -7.10 22.24
N VAL A 284 5.57 -6.45 21.20
CA VAL A 284 4.18 -6.01 21.17
C VAL A 284 3.24 -7.22 21.26
N PHE A 285 3.51 -8.27 20.47
CA PHE A 285 2.74 -9.51 20.51
C PHE A 285 2.79 -10.20 21.89
N ALA A 286 3.95 -10.21 22.55
CA ALA A 286 4.10 -10.76 23.89
C ALA A 286 3.18 -10.06 24.92
N GLY A 287 3.15 -8.73 24.90
CA GLY A 287 2.25 -7.97 25.77
C GLY A 287 0.77 -8.24 25.47
N LEU A 288 0.42 -8.45 24.19
CA LEU A 288 -0.94 -8.78 23.79
C LEU A 288 -1.36 -10.21 24.15
N LEU A 289 -0.41 -11.15 24.23
CA LEU A 289 -0.64 -12.49 24.78
C LEU A 289 -0.89 -12.42 26.29
N ASP A 290 -0.14 -11.59 27.01
CA ASP A 290 -0.35 -11.36 28.46
C ASP A 290 -1.74 -10.75 28.72
N ASP A 291 -2.13 -9.72 27.93
CA ASP A 291 -3.49 -9.15 27.93
C ASP A 291 -4.57 -10.20 27.65
N ALA A 292 -4.27 -11.23 26.86
CA ALA A 292 -5.14 -12.36 26.54
C ALA A 292 -5.07 -13.52 27.56
N GLY A 293 -4.33 -13.37 28.66
CA GLY A 293 -4.23 -14.34 29.74
C GLY A 293 -3.16 -15.42 29.56
N VAL A 294 -2.24 -15.26 28.59
CA VAL A 294 -1.17 -16.21 28.29
C VAL A 294 0.18 -15.64 28.74
N ALA A 295 0.64 -16.08 29.91
CA ALA A 295 1.94 -15.66 30.44
C ALA A 295 3.11 -16.21 29.62
N THR A 296 4.05 -15.34 29.23
CA THR A 296 5.31 -15.75 28.57
C THR A 296 6.44 -15.89 29.58
N ARG A 297 7.16 -17.02 29.59
CA ARG A 297 8.24 -17.34 30.57
C ARG A 297 9.39 -16.34 30.59
N SER A 298 9.67 -15.71 29.45
CA SER A 298 10.75 -14.76 29.21
C SER A 298 10.35 -13.87 28.02
N GLY A 299 11.12 -12.80 27.78
CA GLY A 299 10.96 -12.02 26.55
C GLY A 299 11.06 -12.89 25.28
N PRO A 300 10.47 -12.45 24.16
CA PRO A 300 10.51 -13.16 22.90
C PRO A 300 11.96 -13.36 22.43
N SER A 301 12.24 -14.52 21.82
CA SER A 301 13.55 -14.86 21.27
C SER A 301 13.46 -15.26 19.80
N SER A 302 14.49 -14.93 19.01
CA SER A 302 14.51 -15.33 17.60
C SER A 302 14.70 -16.84 17.49
N GLY A 303 13.93 -17.49 16.62
CA GLY A 303 14.02 -18.92 16.39
C GLY A 303 13.03 -19.41 15.34
N ARG A 304 13.37 -20.51 14.67
CA ARG A 304 12.44 -21.14 13.72
C ARG A 304 11.29 -21.82 14.44
N SER A 305 10.14 -21.90 13.78
CA SER A 305 9.04 -22.74 14.24
C SER A 305 9.49 -24.21 14.37
N PRO A 306 9.23 -24.88 15.51
CA PRO A 306 9.61 -26.28 15.71
C PRO A 306 8.98 -27.23 14.69
N ALA A 307 9.68 -28.30 14.32
CA ALA A 307 9.12 -29.35 13.47
C ALA A 307 7.85 -29.95 14.08
N GLY A 308 6.83 -30.18 13.25
CA GLY A 308 5.53 -30.68 13.71
C GLY A 308 4.66 -29.67 14.46
N ALA A 309 5.09 -28.41 14.58
CA ALA A 309 4.23 -27.37 15.14
C ALA A 309 2.96 -27.18 14.28
N ARG A 310 1.83 -26.95 14.94
CA ARG A 310 0.54 -26.70 14.28
C ARG A 310 0.25 -25.19 14.27
N THR A 311 -0.33 -24.68 13.19
CA THR A 311 -0.83 -23.30 13.16
C THR A 311 -2.03 -23.16 14.10
N VAL A 312 -2.01 -22.13 14.94
CA VAL A 312 -3.06 -21.80 15.92
C VAL A 312 -3.74 -20.47 15.66
N ALA A 313 -3.09 -19.56 14.94
CA ALA A 313 -3.69 -18.31 14.49
C ALA A 313 -3.10 -17.90 13.14
N THR A 314 -3.86 -17.16 12.34
CA THR A 314 -3.42 -16.65 11.04
C THR A 314 -4.04 -15.29 10.78
N HIS A 315 -3.19 -14.32 10.45
CA HIS A 315 -3.58 -13.03 9.90
C HIS A 315 -3.19 -13.01 8.42
N LEU A 316 -4.06 -12.44 7.60
CA LEU A 316 -3.82 -12.22 6.18
C LEU A 316 -3.78 -10.72 5.92
N SER A 317 -2.73 -10.26 5.26
CA SER A 317 -2.60 -8.87 4.77
C SER A 317 -3.79 -8.47 3.90
N GLU A 318 -3.91 -7.19 3.58
CA GLU A 318 -4.73 -6.75 2.44
C GLU A 318 -4.31 -7.47 1.14
N PRO A 319 -5.22 -7.58 0.13
CA PRO A 319 -4.86 -8.19 -1.15
C PRO A 319 -3.67 -7.49 -1.78
N LEU A 320 -2.90 -8.23 -2.56
CA LEU A 320 -1.74 -7.71 -3.27
C LEU A 320 -2.07 -6.49 -4.12
N SER A 321 -3.28 -6.41 -4.69
CA SER A 321 -3.74 -5.22 -5.39
C SER A 321 -3.72 -3.97 -4.51
N ALA A 322 -4.22 -4.05 -3.28
CA ALA A 322 -4.25 -2.91 -2.34
C ALA A 322 -2.84 -2.56 -1.84
N LEU A 323 -1.99 -3.58 -1.60
CA LEU A 323 -0.59 -3.35 -1.24
C LEU A 323 0.17 -2.65 -2.37
N VAL A 324 -0.04 -3.06 -3.63
CA VAL A 324 0.53 -2.40 -4.80
C VAL A 324 0.04 -0.96 -4.93
N GLU A 325 -1.27 -0.73 -4.78
CA GLU A 325 -1.84 0.61 -4.86
C GLU A 325 -1.26 1.54 -3.80
N ARG A 326 -1.16 1.07 -2.55
CA ARG A 326 -0.50 1.80 -1.46
C ARG A 326 0.98 2.07 -1.76
N ALA A 327 1.71 1.06 -2.25
CA ALA A 327 3.13 1.19 -2.57
C ALA A 327 3.39 2.25 -3.64
N LEU A 328 2.56 2.29 -4.69
CA LEU A 328 2.70 3.26 -5.76
C LEU A 328 2.21 4.66 -5.35
N THR A 329 1.07 4.75 -4.66
CA THR A 329 0.46 6.03 -4.25
C THR A 329 1.34 6.77 -3.25
N ASN A 330 1.83 6.07 -2.23
CA ASN A 330 2.63 6.66 -1.15
C ASN A 330 4.14 6.55 -1.40
N SER A 331 4.55 5.88 -2.49
CA SER A 331 5.95 5.57 -2.77
C SER A 331 6.63 4.73 -1.67
N ASP A 332 5.88 3.79 -1.10
CA ASP A 332 6.26 2.99 0.06
C ASP A 332 7.42 2.01 -0.26
N ASN A 333 8.55 2.19 0.42
CA ASN A 333 9.74 1.38 0.15
C ASN A 333 9.66 0.01 0.82
N ASP A 334 9.10 -0.07 2.03
CA ASP A 334 8.99 -1.31 2.79
C ASP A 334 8.05 -2.30 2.08
N ILE A 335 6.91 -1.81 1.57
CA ILE A 335 6.01 -2.62 0.75
C ILE A 335 6.70 -3.03 -0.57
N ALA A 336 7.40 -2.14 -1.26
CA ALA A 336 8.08 -2.49 -2.51
C ALA A 336 9.15 -3.58 -2.32
N GLU A 337 9.96 -3.49 -1.25
CA GLU A 337 10.95 -4.51 -0.89
C GLU A 337 10.30 -5.84 -0.47
N ALA A 338 9.16 -5.80 0.20
CA ALA A 338 8.37 -6.97 0.52
C ALA A 338 7.81 -7.64 -0.74
N LEU A 339 7.24 -6.87 -1.68
CA LEU A 339 6.70 -7.38 -2.94
C LEU A 339 7.78 -8.03 -3.81
N ALA A 340 8.98 -7.45 -3.86
CA ALA A 340 10.13 -8.06 -4.53
C ALA A 340 10.49 -9.41 -3.91
N ARG A 341 10.46 -9.52 -2.58
CA ARG A 341 10.72 -10.77 -1.85
C ARG A 341 9.60 -11.80 -1.99
N GLN A 342 8.33 -11.38 -2.03
CA GLN A 342 7.23 -12.28 -2.35
C GLN A 342 7.37 -12.85 -3.76
N THR A 343 7.85 -12.05 -4.70
CA THR A 343 8.17 -12.49 -6.07
C THR A 343 9.28 -13.54 -6.06
N ALA A 344 10.34 -13.34 -5.26
CA ALA A 344 11.41 -14.32 -5.05
C ALA A 344 10.88 -15.64 -4.48
N LEU A 345 10.09 -15.58 -3.40
CA LEU A 345 9.48 -16.74 -2.77
C LEU A 345 8.62 -17.53 -3.76
N LYS A 346 7.81 -16.83 -4.57
CA LYS A 346 6.98 -17.45 -5.60
C LYS A 346 7.80 -18.13 -6.70
N ALA A 347 8.97 -17.59 -7.01
CA ALA A 347 9.90 -18.15 -7.99
C ALA A 347 10.79 -19.28 -7.43
N GLY A 348 10.72 -19.58 -6.13
CA GLY A 348 11.65 -20.52 -5.48
C GLY A 348 13.06 -19.96 -5.32
N GLU A 349 13.24 -18.65 -5.48
CA GLU A 349 14.51 -17.95 -5.28
C GLU A 349 14.70 -17.59 -3.80
N PRO A 350 15.94 -17.49 -3.29
CA PRO A 350 16.18 -16.97 -1.95
C PRO A 350 15.60 -15.55 -1.83
N ALA A 351 14.70 -15.34 -0.86
CA ALA A 351 14.08 -14.05 -0.57
C ALA A 351 15.09 -13.07 0.06
N SER A 352 15.98 -12.58 -0.80
CA SER A 352 17.12 -11.69 -0.56
C SER A 352 17.11 -10.62 -1.66
N PHE A 353 17.89 -9.56 -1.56
CA PHE A 353 18.01 -8.57 -2.64
C PHE A 353 18.41 -9.23 -3.98
N ALA A 354 19.43 -10.09 -3.97
CA ALA A 354 19.91 -10.75 -5.18
C ALA A 354 18.91 -11.73 -5.79
N GLY A 355 18.19 -12.50 -4.97
CA GLY A 355 17.15 -13.42 -5.45
C GLY A 355 15.88 -12.69 -5.90
N SER A 356 15.51 -11.61 -5.22
CA SER A 356 14.40 -10.74 -5.62
C SER A 356 14.67 -10.09 -6.97
N ARG A 357 15.89 -9.57 -7.20
CA ARG A 357 16.32 -9.10 -8.53
C ARG A 357 16.12 -10.16 -9.60
N ARG A 358 16.59 -11.40 -9.38
CA ARG A 358 16.46 -12.48 -10.38
C ARG A 358 15.00 -12.78 -10.68
N ALA A 359 14.19 -12.93 -9.63
CA ALA A 359 12.77 -13.26 -9.76
C ALA A 359 11.98 -12.15 -10.46
N VAL A 360 12.20 -10.89 -10.08
CA VAL A 360 11.55 -9.73 -10.73
C VAL A 360 11.97 -9.65 -12.20
N THR A 361 13.28 -9.74 -12.48
CA THR A 361 13.79 -9.70 -13.87
C THR A 361 13.16 -10.81 -14.73
N ALA A 362 13.14 -12.06 -14.23
CA ALA A 362 12.53 -13.18 -14.95
C ALA A 362 11.03 -13.00 -15.19
N ARG A 363 10.30 -12.35 -14.26
CA ARG A 363 8.88 -12.05 -14.45
C ARG A 363 8.64 -10.99 -15.50
N LEU A 364 9.46 -9.94 -15.52
CA LEU A 364 9.37 -8.91 -16.57
C LEU A 364 9.75 -9.49 -17.95
N GLU A 365 10.70 -10.43 -18.00
CA GLU A 365 11.07 -11.14 -19.23
C GLU A 365 9.90 -12.00 -19.73
N ALA A 366 9.22 -12.72 -18.84
CA ALA A 366 8.05 -13.52 -19.17
C ALA A 366 6.85 -12.68 -19.67
N LEU A 367 6.81 -11.39 -19.31
CA LEU A 367 5.86 -10.40 -19.83
C LEU A 367 6.29 -9.81 -21.20
N GLY A 368 7.43 -10.24 -21.75
CA GLY A 368 7.92 -9.79 -23.06
C GLY A 368 8.50 -8.37 -23.07
N LEU A 369 8.88 -7.83 -21.91
CA LEU A 369 9.35 -6.45 -21.79
C LEU A 369 10.82 -6.26 -22.23
N PRO A 370 11.20 -5.06 -22.71
CA PRO A 370 12.55 -4.80 -23.21
C PRO A 370 13.54 -4.58 -22.06
N LEU A 371 14.16 -5.66 -21.59
CA LEU A 371 15.08 -5.64 -20.44
C LEU A 371 16.53 -5.33 -20.79
N ALA A 372 16.85 -5.03 -22.06
CA ALA A 372 18.21 -4.68 -22.46
C ALA A 372 18.73 -3.47 -21.65
N GLY A 373 19.81 -3.66 -20.90
CA GLY A 373 20.40 -2.64 -20.03
C GLY A 373 19.67 -2.42 -18.69
N ALA A 374 18.57 -3.13 -18.42
CA ALA A 374 17.87 -3.06 -17.15
C ALA A 374 18.61 -3.85 -16.05
N ARG A 375 18.54 -3.33 -14.82
CA ARG A 375 19.05 -3.94 -13.60
C ARG A 375 18.19 -3.45 -12.43
N LEU A 376 17.45 -4.35 -11.79
CA LEU A 376 16.64 -4.06 -10.61
C LEU A 376 17.39 -4.56 -9.37
N ALA A 377 18.32 -3.75 -8.86
CA ALA A 377 19.16 -4.06 -7.71
C ALA A 377 18.35 -4.22 -6.41
N ASP A 378 17.29 -3.45 -6.26
CA ASP A 378 16.33 -3.54 -5.15
C ASP A 378 14.87 -3.53 -5.68
N GLY A 379 13.88 -3.49 -4.78
CA GLY A 379 12.46 -3.34 -5.14
C GLY A 379 11.97 -1.90 -5.12
N SER A 380 12.63 -1.01 -4.39
CA SER A 380 12.16 0.31 -3.99
C SER A 380 12.70 1.47 -4.84
N GLY A 381 13.85 1.32 -5.49
CA GLY A 381 14.51 2.38 -6.25
C GLY A 381 15.47 3.22 -5.41
N LEU A 382 15.85 2.75 -4.23
CA LEU A 382 16.77 3.47 -3.35
C LEU A 382 18.23 3.18 -3.71
N ASP A 383 18.51 1.98 -4.24
CA ASP A 383 19.84 1.58 -4.71
C ASP A 383 20.16 2.24 -6.05
N ARG A 384 21.21 3.07 -6.05
CA ARG A 384 21.70 3.74 -7.28
C ARG A 384 22.25 2.76 -8.32
N ALA A 385 22.47 1.49 -7.95
CA ALA A 385 22.80 0.42 -8.88
C ALA A 385 21.61 0.04 -9.79
N ASP A 386 20.40 0.47 -9.48
CA ASP A 386 19.25 0.30 -10.37
C ASP A 386 19.48 0.99 -11.72
N LYS A 387 19.07 0.30 -12.78
CA LYS A 387 19.03 0.82 -14.15
C LYS A 387 17.74 0.37 -14.79
N VAL A 388 16.99 1.30 -15.36
CA VAL A 388 15.86 1.01 -16.24
C VAL A 388 15.90 1.96 -17.42
N THR A 389 15.17 1.65 -18.47
CA THR A 389 15.03 2.51 -19.63
C THR A 389 13.64 3.16 -19.63
N ALA A 390 13.51 4.33 -20.26
CA ALA A 390 12.20 4.95 -20.46
C ALA A 390 11.26 4.04 -21.27
N GLY A 391 11.82 3.32 -22.25
CA GLY A 391 11.07 2.33 -23.05
C GLY A 391 10.46 1.24 -22.17
N LEU A 392 11.25 0.63 -21.29
CA LEU A 392 10.76 -0.40 -20.36
C LEU A 392 9.58 0.09 -19.51
N LEU A 393 9.67 1.28 -18.91
CA LEU A 393 8.62 1.80 -18.05
C LEU A 393 7.35 2.15 -18.85
N ALA A 394 7.48 2.82 -19.99
CA ALA A 394 6.33 3.23 -20.81
C ALA A 394 5.60 2.01 -21.42
N GLU A 395 6.36 1.02 -21.92
CA GLU A 395 5.81 -0.23 -22.46
C GLU A 395 5.14 -1.08 -21.38
N LEU A 396 5.73 -1.17 -20.17
CA LEU A 396 5.09 -1.88 -19.05
C LEU A 396 3.77 -1.24 -18.64
N LEU A 397 3.69 0.10 -18.61
CA LEU A 397 2.44 0.80 -18.35
C LEU A 397 1.41 0.58 -19.45
N ALA A 398 1.83 0.54 -20.73
CA ALA A 398 0.94 0.22 -21.84
C ALA A 398 0.43 -1.23 -21.74
N LEU A 399 1.29 -2.17 -21.38
CA LEU A 399 0.94 -3.57 -21.12
C LEU A 399 -0.11 -3.68 -20.01
N ALA A 400 0.07 -2.95 -18.90
CA ALA A 400 -0.88 -2.93 -17.79
C ALA A 400 -2.24 -2.31 -18.17
N ALA A 401 -2.26 -1.38 -19.14
CA ALA A 401 -3.48 -0.78 -19.68
C ALA A 401 -4.19 -1.68 -20.69
N GLY A 402 -3.44 -2.58 -21.34
CA GLY A 402 -3.93 -3.50 -22.35
C GLY A 402 -4.97 -4.50 -21.82
N PRO A 403 -5.85 -5.02 -22.69
CA PRO A 403 -6.89 -5.96 -22.29
C PRO A 403 -6.33 -7.29 -21.76
N ASP A 404 -5.16 -7.71 -22.25
CA ASP A 404 -4.60 -9.06 -22.06
C ASP A 404 -4.02 -9.33 -20.66
N HIS A 405 -3.72 -8.28 -19.90
CA HIS A 405 -3.12 -8.38 -18.56
C HIS A 405 -3.97 -7.70 -17.45
N PRO A 406 -5.21 -8.16 -17.18
CA PRO A 406 -6.08 -7.61 -16.14
C PRO A 406 -5.51 -7.66 -14.73
N GLU A 407 -4.66 -8.63 -14.45
CA GLU A 407 -3.95 -8.74 -13.18
C GLU A 407 -3.02 -7.55 -12.91
N LEU A 408 -2.56 -6.82 -13.94
CA LEU A 408 -1.63 -5.69 -13.81
C LEU A 408 -2.33 -4.33 -13.60
N ARG A 409 -3.65 -4.26 -13.74
CA ARG A 409 -4.43 -3.00 -13.59
C ARG A 409 -4.18 -2.25 -12.26
N PRO A 410 -3.91 -2.92 -11.12
CA PRO A 410 -3.52 -2.23 -9.89
C PRO A 410 -2.25 -1.35 -10.01
N VAL A 411 -1.38 -1.62 -10.99
CA VAL A 411 -0.24 -0.76 -11.30
C VAL A 411 -0.72 0.64 -11.73
N LEU A 412 -1.82 0.73 -12.48
CA LEU A 412 -2.36 1.99 -12.99
C LEU A 412 -3.25 2.70 -11.97
N THR A 413 -4.12 1.96 -11.27
CA THR A 413 -4.99 2.54 -10.22
C THR A 413 -4.19 2.98 -9.00
N GLY A 414 -3.01 2.39 -8.78
CA GLY A 414 -2.08 2.78 -7.74
C GLY A 414 -1.26 4.03 -8.03
N LEU A 415 -1.26 4.55 -9.27
CA LEU A 415 -0.50 5.75 -9.60
C LEU A 415 -1.11 6.99 -8.92
N PRO A 416 -0.30 7.82 -8.25
CA PRO A 416 -0.72 9.13 -7.76
C PRO A 416 -1.42 9.95 -8.85
N VAL A 417 -2.50 10.66 -8.49
CA VAL A 417 -3.26 11.51 -9.41
C VAL A 417 -2.87 12.96 -9.20
N ALA A 418 -2.49 13.65 -10.28
CA ALA A 418 -2.11 15.06 -10.30
C ALA A 418 -3.15 15.96 -9.61
N GLY A 419 -2.73 16.63 -8.54
CA GLY A 419 -3.56 17.54 -7.74
C GLY A 419 -4.54 16.87 -6.76
N PHE A 420 -4.48 15.54 -6.59
CA PHE A 420 -5.47 14.80 -5.78
C PHE A 420 -4.87 13.81 -4.78
N THR A 421 -3.92 12.96 -5.19
CA THR A 421 -3.49 11.84 -4.36
C THR A 421 -1.98 11.61 -4.38
N GLY A 422 -1.49 10.98 -3.32
CA GLY A 422 -0.12 10.51 -3.23
C GLY A 422 0.92 11.60 -3.43
N THR A 423 2.06 11.24 -4.02
CA THR A 423 3.18 12.16 -4.27
C THR A 423 2.91 13.22 -5.34
N LEU A 424 1.73 13.24 -5.95
CA LEU A 424 1.29 14.31 -6.85
C LEU A 424 0.18 15.18 -6.24
N GLY A 425 -0.23 14.94 -4.98
CA GLY A 425 -1.34 15.64 -4.34
C GLY A 425 -1.13 17.14 -4.23
N ASP A 426 0.09 17.57 -3.86
CA ASP A 426 0.46 18.99 -3.76
C ASP A 426 1.09 19.55 -5.05
N ARG A 427 1.12 18.75 -6.12
CA ARG A 427 1.61 19.15 -7.44
C ARG A 427 0.40 19.47 -8.34
N TYR A 428 0.61 20.37 -9.30
CA TYR A 428 -0.43 20.89 -10.21
C TYR A 428 -1.47 21.76 -9.49
N THR A 429 -1.73 22.96 -10.03
CA THR A 429 -2.76 23.84 -9.47
C THR A 429 -4.15 23.37 -9.90
N ALA A 430 -5.19 23.77 -9.16
CA ALA A 430 -6.59 23.48 -9.55
C ALA A 430 -6.97 24.00 -10.94
N THR A 431 -6.22 24.96 -11.49
CA THR A 431 -6.42 25.54 -12.83
C THR A 431 -5.54 24.90 -13.91
N SER A 432 -4.62 24.00 -13.55
CA SER A 432 -3.79 23.30 -14.54
C SER A 432 -4.67 22.37 -15.38
N PRO A 433 -4.48 22.34 -16.71
CA PRO A 433 -5.20 21.41 -17.58
C PRO A 433 -4.79 19.95 -17.37
N ALA A 434 -3.71 19.67 -16.64
CA ALA A 434 -3.24 18.34 -16.31
C ALA A 434 -3.87 17.75 -15.03
N THR A 435 -4.49 18.59 -14.20
CA THR A 435 -5.07 18.18 -12.92
C THR A 435 -6.14 17.12 -13.12
N GLY A 436 -5.99 15.97 -12.46
CA GLY A 436 -6.87 14.81 -12.60
C GLY A 436 -6.68 13.97 -13.88
N LEU A 437 -5.95 14.47 -14.88
CA LEU A 437 -5.70 13.78 -16.16
C LEU A 437 -4.36 13.05 -16.19
N ILE A 438 -3.41 13.46 -15.35
CA ILE A 438 -2.13 12.76 -15.18
C ILE A 438 -2.21 11.85 -13.96
N ARG A 439 -1.83 10.58 -14.16
CA ARG A 439 -1.57 9.64 -13.08
C ARG A 439 -0.17 9.10 -13.23
N ALA A 440 0.73 9.35 -12.29
CA ALA A 440 2.13 8.98 -12.47
C ALA A 440 2.86 8.69 -11.17
N LYS A 441 3.78 7.72 -11.24
CA LYS A 441 4.74 7.47 -10.18
C LYS A 441 5.88 8.46 -10.32
N THR A 442 6.20 9.11 -9.21
CA THR A 442 7.37 9.98 -9.07
C THR A 442 8.61 9.18 -8.66
N GLY A 443 9.79 9.69 -8.96
CA GLY A 443 11.05 9.20 -8.41
C GLY A 443 12.03 10.34 -8.21
N THR A 444 12.58 10.46 -7.01
CA THR A 444 13.54 11.51 -6.66
C THR A 444 14.66 10.93 -5.80
N LEU A 445 15.90 11.13 -6.23
CA LEU A 445 17.13 10.98 -5.44
C LEU A 445 18.01 12.21 -5.68
N THR A 446 19.09 12.38 -4.92
CA THR A 446 20.08 13.44 -5.23
C THR A 446 20.59 13.28 -6.67
N GLY A 447 20.30 14.29 -7.50
CA GLY A 447 20.70 14.35 -8.91
C GLY A 447 19.91 13.46 -9.87
N VAL A 448 18.81 12.85 -9.44
CA VAL A 448 17.98 11.96 -10.27
C VAL A 448 16.51 12.29 -10.04
N ASN A 449 15.78 12.54 -11.13
CA ASN A 449 14.35 12.77 -11.10
C ASN A 449 13.67 11.98 -12.22
N SER A 450 12.52 11.40 -11.93
CA SER A 450 11.74 10.66 -12.92
C SER A 450 10.24 10.77 -12.67
N LEU A 451 9.48 10.65 -13.75
CA LEU A 451 8.03 10.63 -13.75
C LEU A 451 7.56 9.66 -14.83
N ALA A 452 6.81 8.63 -14.45
CA ALA A 452 6.28 7.65 -15.39
C ALA A 452 4.84 7.30 -15.04
N GLY A 453 3.97 7.26 -16.04
CA GLY A 453 2.54 7.07 -15.81
C GLY A 453 1.68 7.17 -17.05
N THR A 454 0.43 7.58 -16.86
CA THR A 454 -0.57 7.75 -17.90
C THR A 454 -1.04 9.20 -18.00
N ALA A 455 -1.35 9.62 -19.22
CA ALA A 455 -1.98 10.90 -19.52
C ALA A 455 -3.19 10.65 -20.43
N VAL A 456 -4.27 11.42 -20.25
CA VAL A 456 -5.35 11.49 -21.23
C VAL A 456 -5.15 12.76 -22.04
N ASP A 457 -5.00 12.63 -23.36
CA ASP A 457 -4.81 13.79 -24.24
C ASP A 457 -6.13 14.54 -24.50
N ALA A 458 -6.04 15.70 -25.17
CA ALA A 458 -7.18 16.55 -25.50
C ALA A 458 -8.23 15.87 -26.39
N GLN A 459 -7.90 14.75 -27.04
CA GLN A 459 -8.83 13.95 -27.85
C GLN A 459 -9.43 12.80 -27.03
N GLY A 460 -9.03 12.60 -25.77
CA GLY A 460 -9.49 11.51 -24.92
C GLY A 460 -8.70 10.21 -25.10
N ARG A 461 -7.56 10.24 -25.80
CA ARG A 461 -6.70 9.06 -25.96
C ARG A 461 -5.85 8.86 -24.71
N LEU A 462 -5.77 7.61 -24.26
CA LEU A 462 -4.88 7.23 -23.16
C LEU A 462 -3.46 7.03 -23.69
N LEU A 463 -2.53 7.81 -23.17
CA LEU A 463 -1.10 7.70 -23.41
C LEU A 463 -0.42 7.13 -22.18
N THR A 464 0.62 6.32 -22.37
CA THR A 464 1.59 6.01 -21.33
C THR A 464 2.89 6.73 -21.63
N PHE A 465 3.62 7.12 -20.59
CA PHE A 465 4.86 7.86 -20.73
C PHE A 465 5.86 7.51 -19.64
N ALA A 466 7.12 7.76 -19.94
CA ALA A 466 8.20 7.74 -18.96
C ALA A 466 9.22 8.81 -19.29
N PHE A 467 9.52 9.65 -18.31
CA PHE A 467 10.51 10.73 -18.36
C PHE A 467 11.55 10.50 -17.27
N LEU A 468 12.82 10.39 -17.63
CA LEU A 468 13.92 10.21 -16.68
C LEU A 468 14.98 11.28 -16.93
N ALA A 469 15.46 11.87 -15.84
CA ALA A 469 16.42 12.96 -15.80
C ALA A 469 17.53 12.64 -14.78
N SER A 470 18.77 12.97 -15.15
CA SER A 470 19.94 12.77 -14.29
C SER A 470 20.91 13.94 -14.43
N GLY A 471 21.59 14.26 -13.32
CA GLY A 471 22.45 15.43 -13.19
C GLY A 471 21.67 16.71 -12.86
N SER A 472 20.45 16.61 -12.35
CA SER A 472 19.70 17.77 -11.84
C SER A 472 20.37 18.34 -10.59
N THR A 473 20.35 19.66 -10.44
CA THR A 473 20.92 20.35 -9.26
C THR A 473 19.84 20.77 -8.25
N SER A 474 18.59 20.88 -8.70
CA SER A 474 17.41 21.23 -7.90
C SER A 474 16.30 20.21 -8.14
N PRO A 475 15.97 19.35 -7.14
CA PRO A 475 14.87 18.40 -7.28
C PRO A 475 13.52 19.06 -7.61
N ALA A 476 13.22 20.20 -6.97
CA ALA A 476 11.96 20.91 -7.18
C ALA A 476 11.81 21.47 -8.60
N GLU A 477 12.87 22.04 -9.17
CA GLU A 477 12.84 22.55 -10.55
C GLU A 477 12.78 21.41 -11.57
N ALA A 478 13.48 20.30 -11.32
CA ALA A 478 13.41 19.12 -12.15
C ALA A 478 12.00 18.50 -12.12
N GLU A 479 11.38 18.38 -10.94
CA GLU A 479 10.00 17.93 -10.78
C GLU A 479 9.00 18.83 -11.51
N ALA A 480 9.14 20.15 -11.40
CA ALA A 480 8.30 21.09 -12.13
C ALA A 480 8.48 20.96 -13.67
N SER A 481 9.70 20.69 -14.12
CA SER A 481 9.99 20.47 -15.55
C SER A 481 9.40 19.16 -16.06
N LEU A 482 9.45 18.09 -15.26
CA LEU A 482 8.78 16.82 -15.57
C LEU A 482 7.25 16.97 -15.59
N ASP A 483 6.68 17.81 -14.71
CA ASP A 483 5.25 18.13 -14.72
C ASP A 483 4.84 18.88 -15.97
N ALA A 484 5.66 19.82 -16.43
CA ALA A 484 5.43 20.55 -17.68
C ALA A 484 5.43 19.59 -18.88
N LEU A 485 6.36 18.63 -18.93
CA LEU A 485 6.37 17.58 -19.94
C LEU A 485 5.09 16.74 -19.93
N ALA A 486 4.64 16.29 -18.75
CA ALA A 486 3.39 15.54 -18.64
C ALA A 486 2.17 16.39 -18.99
N THR A 487 2.16 17.67 -18.62
CA THR A 487 1.07 18.62 -18.96
C THR A 487 0.93 18.79 -20.46
N ALA A 488 2.04 18.90 -21.19
CA ALA A 488 2.04 19.02 -22.64
C ALA A 488 1.38 17.82 -23.35
N LEU A 489 1.35 16.64 -22.72
CA LEU A 489 0.61 15.48 -23.24
C LEU A 489 -0.92 15.65 -23.13
N ALA A 490 -1.39 16.32 -22.07
CA ALA A 490 -2.82 16.50 -21.80
C ALA A 490 -3.44 17.67 -22.60
N GLU A 491 -2.68 18.73 -22.88
CA GLU A 491 -3.17 19.91 -23.60
C GLU A 491 -3.44 19.67 -25.09
N GLY A 492 -2.87 18.60 -25.65
CA GLY A 492 -2.89 18.33 -27.09
C GLY A 492 -2.00 19.29 -27.88
N THR A 493 -1.28 18.77 -28.86
CA THR A 493 -0.52 19.61 -29.80
C THR A 493 -1.52 20.34 -30.72
N ARG A 494 -1.72 21.64 -30.52
CA ARG A 494 -2.50 22.46 -31.45
C ARG A 494 -1.80 22.65 -32.78
#